data_AF-A0A8C9PAD6-F1
#
_entry.id   AF-A0A8C9PAD6-F1
#
_cell.length_a   1.000
_cell.length_b   1.000
_cell.length_c   1.000
_cell.angle_alpha   90.00
_cell.angle_beta   90.00
_cell.angle_gamma   90.00
#
_symmetry.space_group_name_H-M   'P 1'
#
loop_
_entity.id
_entity.type
_entity.pdbx_description
1 polymer ?
#
loop_
_entity_poly.entity_id
_entity_poly.type
_entity_poly.pdbx_seq_one_letter_code
_entity_poly.pdbx_strand_id
1 'polypeptide(L)'
;QDHDELTCDPWCLLSTLLEILSVQLGTHSLCLDFTVKPQSRPGESWCEVQGSVDKTAFLQYDSESNKIKPLGHLGKEVNATKTWEQLTEMLRELGKELRTILLDINLEQKMARGPLTLQAKMSCQLERNNYIGSFWNFSIAGQPSLCLNVMHMEWTVINPRARGIKEKWENEKELTERLKKVSMGDCTQWLREFSEHLEEMPGRELSCHDIAQQSGKDVRVLFKGLILRAGVVAQWSSAGLA
;
A
#
# COMPACT_ATOMS: atom_id res chain seq x y z
N GLN A 1 -40.96 -3.69 10.68
CA GLN A 1 -40.26 -4.44 11.75
C GLN A 1 -39.65 -5.63 11.04
N ASP A 2 -38.42 -5.60 10.55
CA ASP A 2 -37.29 -4.69 10.79
C ASP A 2 -36.60 -4.36 9.47
N HIS A 3 -36.23 -3.08 9.31
CA HIS A 3 -35.27 -2.66 8.30
C HIS A 3 -33.90 -2.73 8.98
N ASP A 4 -33.09 -3.71 8.61
CA ASP A 4 -31.68 -3.74 9.00
C ASP A 4 -30.96 -2.60 8.25
N GLU A 5 -30.87 -1.49 8.96
CA GLU A 5 -30.06 -0.33 8.64
C GLU A 5 -28.59 -0.80 8.67
N LEU A 6 -27.95 -0.91 7.50
CA LEU A 6 -26.51 -1.11 7.40
C LEU A 6 -25.80 0.09 8.04
N THR A 7 -25.53 0.00 9.33
CA THR A 7 -24.62 0.90 10.04
C THR A 7 -23.23 0.72 9.45
N CYS A 8 -22.84 1.64 8.57
CA CYS A 8 -21.50 1.72 8.02
C CYS A 8 -20.52 1.97 9.18
N ASP A 9 -19.58 1.04 9.38
CA ASP A 9 -18.58 1.10 10.46
C ASP A 9 -17.82 2.44 10.39
N PRO A 10 -17.76 3.23 11.48
CA PRO A 10 -17.02 4.50 11.53
C PRO A 10 -15.55 4.37 11.07
N TRP A 11 -14.97 3.17 11.16
CA TRP A 11 -13.61 2.87 10.68
C TRP A 11 -13.50 2.84 9.14
N CYS A 12 -14.56 2.42 8.43
CA CYS A 12 -14.63 2.45 6.96
C CYS A 12 -14.74 3.87 6.42
N LEU A 13 -15.46 4.75 7.14
CA LEU A 13 -15.58 6.17 6.82
C LEU A 13 -14.28 6.94 7.09
N LEU A 14 -13.50 6.54 8.11
CA LEU A 14 -12.16 7.09 8.35
C LEU A 14 -11.17 6.72 7.25
N SER A 15 -11.23 5.48 6.73
CA SER A 15 -10.43 5.04 5.58
C SER A 15 -10.75 5.88 4.33
N THR A 16 -12.03 6.10 4.03
CA THR A 16 -12.46 6.93 2.88
C THR A 16 -12.21 8.43 3.08
N LEU A 17 -12.21 8.95 4.32
CA LEU A 17 -11.82 10.32 4.62
C LEU A 17 -10.30 10.54 4.50
N LEU A 18 -9.47 9.55 4.88
CA LEU A 18 -8.03 9.57 4.60
C LEU A 18 -7.76 9.53 3.09
N GLU A 19 -8.56 8.80 2.33
CA GLU A 19 -8.46 8.69 0.86
C GLU A 19 -8.76 10.00 0.12
N ILE A 20 -9.54 10.91 0.73
CA ILE A 20 -9.83 12.24 0.17
C ILE A 20 -8.74 13.26 0.57
N LEU A 21 -8.19 13.15 1.79
CA LEU A 21 -7.12 14.02 2.28
C LEU A 21 -5.76 13.80 1.59
N SER A 22 -5.49 12.60 1.06
CA SER A 22 -4.21 12.29 0.42
C SER A 22 -3.91 13.14 -0.81
N VAL A 23 -4.93 13.66 -1.49
CA VAL A 23 -4.77 14.53 -2.67
C VAL A 23 -4.38 15.97 -2.28
N GLN A 24 -4.49 16.34 -0.99
CA GLN A 24 -4.35 17.73 -0.52
C GLN A 24 -3.13 18.03 0.36
N LEU A 25 -2.29 17.05 0.71
CA LEU A 25 -1.18 17.26 1.68
C LEU A 25 0.25 17.01 1.17
N GLY A 26 0.46 16.61 -0.10
CA GLY A 26 1.80 16.24 -0.57
C GLY A 26 2.31 14.97 0.12
N THR A 27 1.40 13.99 0.25
CA THR A 27 1.68 12.68 0.83
C THR A 27 1.87 11.68 -0.30
N HIS A 28 3.03 11.02 -0.32
CA HIS A 28 3.32 9.93 -1.24
C HIS A 28 3.37 8.61 -0.50
N SER A 29 3.01 7.54 -1.19
CA SER A 29 2.95 6.19 -0.63
C SER A 29 3.53 5.16 -1.60
N LEU A 30 4.40 4.29 -1.10
CA LEU A 30 4.90 3.13 -1.84
C LEU A 30 4.32 1.87 -1.20
N CYS A 31 3.68 1.05 -2.02
CA CYS A 31 3.20 -0.27 -1.61
C CYS A 31 3.90 -1.37 -2.41
N LEU A 32 4.32 -2.43 -1.74
CA LEU A 32 4.83 -3.66 -2.34
C LEU A 32 3.97 -4.82 -1.84
N ASP A 33 3.28 -5.49 -2.75
CA ASP A 33 2.38 -6.62 -2.46
C ASP A 33 3.03 -7.92 -2.94
N PHE A 34 3.54 -8.70 -1.98
CA PHE A 34 4.18 -9.98 -2.23
C PHE A 34 3.15 -11.11 -2.17
N THR A 35 3.17 -11.99 -3.16
CA THR A 35 2.47 -13.28 -3.13
C THR A 35 3.51 -14.40 -3.20
N VAL A 36 3.63 -15.18 -2.12
CA VAL A 36 4.64 -16.22 -1.94
C VAL A 36 3.98 -17.59 -1.77
N LYS A 37 4.50 -18.58 -2.49
CA LYS A 37 4.08 -19.98 -2.47
C LYS A 37 5.23 -20.87 -1.94
N PRO A 38 4.94 -21.91 -1.14
CA PRO A 38 5.96 -22.82 -0.61
C PRO A 38 6.57 -23.69 -1.71
N GLN A 39 5.76 -24.09 -2.70
CA GLN A 39 6.16 -24.89 -3.85
C GLN A 39 5.63 -24.23 -5.13
N SER A 40 6.37 -24.37 -6.22
CA SER A 40 5.94 -23.98 -7.56
C SER A 40 6.33 -25.06 -8.56
N ARG A 41 5.59 -25.16 -9.67
CA ARG A 41 5.95 -26.06 -10.77
C ARG A 41 7.15 -25.48 -11.55
N PRO A 42 7.90 -26.30 -12.29
CA PRO A 42 8.87 -25.77 -13.24
C PRO A 42 8.20 -24.77 -14.20
N GLY A 43 8.78 -23.58 -14.33
CA GLY A 43 8.21 -22.48 -15.12
C GLY A 43 7.12 -21.67 -14.42
N GLU A 44 6.84 -21.91 -13.14
CA GLU A 44 5.91 -21.10 -12.34
C GLU A 44 6.68 -20.36 -11.23
N SER A 45 6.35 -19.08 -11.07
CA SER A 45 6.87 -18.27 -9.97
C SER A 45 6.38 -18.75 -8.61
N TRP A 46 7.33 -18.81 -7.69
CA TRP A 46 7.06 -19.03 -6.27
C TRP A 46 6.93 -17.72 -5.50
N CYS A 47 7.40 -16.61 -6.06
CA CYS A 47 7.20 -15.26 -5.54
C CYS A 47 6.86 -14.31 -6.69
N GLU A 48 5.78 -13.57 -6.51
CA GLU A 48 5.36 -12.48 -7.39
C GLU A 48 5.21 -11.22 -6.53
N VAL A 49 5.62 -10.06 -7.05
CA VAL A 49 5.44 -8.78 -6.32
C VAL A 49 4.85 -7.73 -7.25
N GLN A 50 3.78 -7.08 -6.79
CA GLN A 50 3.25 -5.89 -7.44
C GLN A 50 3.62 -4.66 -6.64
N GLY A 51 4.19 -3.65 -7.31
CA GLY A 51 4.54 -2.39 -6.67
C GLY A 51 3.75 -1.22 -7.23
N SER A 52 3.31 -0.34 -6.34
CA SER A 52 2.56 0.88 -6.69
C SER A 52 3.07 2.10 -5.94
N VAL A 53 3.14 3.24 -6.61
CA VAL A 53 3.27 4.56 -5.97
C VAL A 53 1.94 5.28 -6.11
N ASP A 54 1.41 5.79 -4.99
CA ASP A 54 0.11 6.49 -4.93
C ASP A 54 -1.02 5.74 -5.66
N LYS A 55 -1.11 4.44 -5.36
CA LYS A 55 -2.07 3.49 -5.92
C LYS A 55 -1.88 3.20 -7.42
N THR A 56 -0.91 3.81 -8.08
CA THR A 56 -0.58 3.56 -9.48
C THR A 56 0.51 2.50 -9.57
N ALA A 57 0.18 1.36 -10.19
CA ALA A 57 1.14 0.28 -10.39
C ALA A 57 2.29 0.72 -11.33
N PHE A 58 3.53 0.51 -10.90
CA PHE A 58 4.72 0.88 -11.67
C PHE A 58 5.70 -0.28 -11.88
N LEU A 59 5.52 -1.39 -11.15
CA LEU A 59 6.35 -2.57 -11.31
C LEU A 59 5.61 -3.88 -11.07
N GLN A 60 6.11 -4.94 -11.70
CA GLN A 60 5.78 -6.32 -11.40
C GLN A 60 7.06 -7.16 -11.39
N TYR A 61 7.35 -7.82 -10.29
CA TYR A 61 8.45 -8.77 -10.16
C TYR A 61 7.95 -10.20 -10.25
N ASP A 62 8.75 -11.04 -10.88
CA ASP A 62 8.52 -12.47 -11.02
C ASP A 62 9.80 -13.25 -10.70
N SER A 63 9.69 -14.24 -9.80
CA SER A 63 10.81 -15.05 -9.31
C SER A 63 11.37 -16.06 -10.32
N GLU A 64 10.60 -16.45 -11.34
CA GLU A 64 11.02 -17.38 -12.39
C GLU A 64 12.00 -16.69 -13.35
N SER A 65 11.65 -15.49 -13.80
CA SER A 65 12.55 -14.66 -14.60
C SER A 65 13.60 -13.92 -13.76
N ASN A 66 13.36 -13.80 -12.46
CA ASN A 66 14.11 -12.99 -11.49
C ASN A 66 14.33 -11.55 -11.97
N LYS A 67 13.29 -10.94 -12.55
CA LYS A 67 13.34 -9.60 -13.13
C LYS A 67 12.11 -8.80 -12.73
N ILE A 68 12.30 -7.49 -12.65
CA ILE A 68 11.19 -6.54 -12.56
C ILE A 68 10.80 -6.11 -13.98
N LYS A 69 9.52 -6.28 -14.30
CA LYS A 69 8.87 -5.68 -15.47
C LYS A 69 8.39 -4.26 -15.11
N PRO A 70 8.86 -3.22 -15.81
CA PRO A 70 8.36 -1.87 -15.62
C PRO A 70 6.93 -1.73 -16.15
N LEU A 71 6.09 -1.01 -15.40
CA LEU A 71 4.70 -0.72 -15.74
C LEU A 71 4.45 0.79 -15.78
N GLY A 72 3.52 1.22 -16.63
CA GLY A 72 3.12 2.63 -16.70
C GLY A 72 4.24 3.57 -17.16
N HIS A 73 4.06 4.86 -16.88
CA HIS A 73 5.05 5.90 -17.18
C HIS A 73 6.20 5.84 -16.16
N LEU A 74 5.87 5.91 -14.86
CA LEU A 74 6.85 5.91 -13.78
C LEU A 74 7.82 4.74 -13.90
N GLY A 75 7.32 3.51 -14.10
CA GLY A 75 8.17 2.33 -14.23
C GLY A 75 9.14 2.42 -15.41
N LYS A 76 8.81 3.15 -16.49
CA LYS A 76 9.73 3.36 -17.62
C LYS A 76 10.83 4.36 -17.29
N GLU A 77 10.49 5.44 -16.58
CA GLU A 77 11.46 6.46 -16.17
C GLU A 77 12.47 5.89 -15.18
N VAL A 78 12.01 5.11 -14.21
CA VAL A 78 12.88 4.66 -13.11
C VAL A 78 13.63 3.35 -13.42
N ASN A 79 13.34 2.64 -14.50
CA ASN A 79 13.90 1.29 -14.74
C ASN A 79 15.42 1.24 -15.01
N ALA A 80 16.03 2.37 -15.36
CA ALA A 80 17.46 2.48 -15.64
C ALA A 80 18.24 3.04 -14.43
N THR A 81 17.55 3.30 -13.32
CA THR A 81 18.16 3.85 -12.11
C THR A 81 18.89 2.77 -11.31
N LYS A 82 19.90 3.18 -10.54
CA LYS A 82 20.56 2.28 -9.57
C LYS A 82 19.57 1.80 -8.50
N THR A 83 18.60 2.63 -8.15
CA THR A 83 17.54 2.29 -7.20
C THR A 83 16.68 1.13 -7.69
N TRP A 84 16.40 1.03 -8.99
CA TRP A 84 15.70 -0.10 -9.57
C TRP A 84 16.44 -1.43 -9.41
N GLU A 85 17.76 -1.42 -9.58
CA GLU A 85 18.61 -2.61 -9.35
C GLU A 85 18.61 -3.01 -7.87
N GLN A 86 18.74 -2.03 -6.96
CA GLN A 86 18.68 -2.26 -5.51
C GLN A 86 17.32 -2.80 -5.07
N LEU A 87 16.23 -2.28 -5.64
CA LEU A 87 14.88 -2.77 -5.41
C LEU A 87 14.74 -4.22 -5.90
N THR A 88 15.25 -4.56 -7.09
CA THR A 88 15.22 -5.93 -7.62
C THR A 88 15.94 -6.91 -6.70
N GLU A 89 17.12 -6.53 -6.21
CA GLU A 89 17.88 -7.33 -5.24
C GLU A 89 17.08 -7.52 -3.94
N MET A 90 16.51 -6.44 -3.41
CA MET A 90 15.72 -6.50 -2.19
C MET A 90 14.51 -7.42 -2.34
N LEU A 91 13.73 -7.27 -3.42
CA LEU A 91 12.53 -8.09 -3.68
C LEU A 91 12.88 -9.58 -3.72
N ARG A 92 13.98 -9.94 -4.38
CA ARG A 92 14.44 -11.33 -4.47
C ARG A 92 14.79 -11.89 -3.09
N GLU A 93 15.65 -11.19 -2.36
CA GLU A 93 16.15 -11.69 -1.08
C GLU A 93 15.06 -11.69 0.00
N LEU A 94 14.18 -10.67 0.03
CA LEU A 94 13.04 -10.66 0.94
C LEU A 94 12.00 -11.72 0.57
N GLY A 95 11.77 -11.95 -0.73
CA GLY A 95 10.92 -13.04 -1.20
C GLY A 95 11.39 -14.41 -0.69
N LYS A 96 12.71 -14.69 -0.75
CA LYS A 96 13.29 -15.93 -0.21
C LYS A 96 13.05 -16.05 1.29
N GLU A 97 13.28 -14.96 2.04
CA GLU A 97 13.08 -14.92 3.49
C GLU A 97 11.61 -15.17 3.85
N LEU A 98 10.67 -14.50 3.18
CA LEU A 98 9.24 -14.71 3.30
C LEU A 98 8.82 -16.15 2.97
N ARG A 99 9.49 -16.79 1.99
CA ARG A 99 9.26 -18.20 1.67
C ARG A 99 9.78 -19.13 2.77
N THR A 100 10.95 -18.86 3.32
CA THR A 100 11.51 -19.63 4.43
C THR A 100 10.58 -19.58 5.64
N ILE A 101 10.14 -18.38 6.05
CA ILE A 101 9.22 -18.25 7.20
C ILE A 101 7.86 -18.91 6.92
N LEU A 102 7.39 -18.93 5.66
CA LEU A 102 6.16 -19.61 5.27
C LEU A 102 6.28 -21.13 5.42
N LEU A 103 7.43 -21.71 5.05
CA LEU A 103 7.71 -23.14 5.22
C LEU A 103 7.84 -23.53 6.70
N ASP A 104 8.23 -22.57 7.53
CA ASP A 104 8.42 -22.69 8.96
C ASP A 104 7.14 -22.57 9.80
N ILE A 105 6.02 -22.21 9.16
CA ILE A 105 4.69 -22.25 9.78
C ILE A 105 4.31 -23.72 9.96
N ASN A 106 4.23 -24.16 11.22
CA ASN A 106 4.03 -25.56 11.57
C ASN A 106 2.73 -26.13 10.94
N LEU A 107 2.84 -27.31 10.32
CA LEU A 107 1.79 -28.00 9.57
C LEU A 107 0.54 -28.34 10.38
N GLU A 108 0.60 -28.31 11.72
CA GLU A 108 -0.59 -28.48 12.57
C GLU A 108 -1.57 -27.30 12.47
N GLN A 109 -1.07 -26.12 12.09
CA GLN A 109 -1.87 -24.95 11.75
C GLN A 109 -2.19 -24.89 10.25
N LYS A 110 -2.46 -26.04 9.62
CA LYS A 110 -3.15 -26.09 8.32
C LYS A 110 -4.52 -25.42 8.48
N MET A 111 -4.53 -24.10 8.39
CA MET A 111 -5.70 -23.27 8.21
C MET A 111 -6.40 -23.78 6.96
N ALA A 112 -7.41 -24.63 7.15
CA ALA A 112 -8.37 -25.13 6.17
C ALA A 112 -7.81 -25.61 4.81
N ARG A 113 -7.73 -26.95 4.61
CA ARG A 113 -7.84 -27.74 3.34
C ARG A 113 -7.39 -27.13 1.97
N GLY A 114 -6.52 -26.13 1.93
CA GLY A 114 -6.09 -25.43 0.72
C GLY A 114 -4.57 -25.28 0.62
N PRO A 115 -4.05 -24.80 -0.52
CA PRO A 115 -2.63 -24.51 -0.68
C PRO A 115 -2.20 -23.43 0.30
N LEU A 116 -1.13 -23.69 1.06
CA LEU A 116 -0.53 -22.68 1.92
C LEU A 116 0.08 -21.58 1.03
N THR A 117 -0.37 -20.35 1.20
CA THR A 117 0.18 -19.17 0.54
C THR A 117 0.39 -18.06 1.56
N LEU A 118 1.36 -17.19 1.31
CA LEU A 118 1.59 -15.97 2.09
C LEU A 118 1.41 -14.77 1.18
N GLN A 119 0.52 -13.86 1.55
CA GLN A 119 0.49 -12.52 1.00
C GLN A 119 1.07 -11.57 2.04
N ALA A 120 2.07 -10.79 1.66
CA ALA A 120 2.72 -9.83 2.54
C ALA A 120 2.72 -8.46 1.84
N LYS A 121 1.95 -7.51 2.38
CA LYS A 121 1.81 -6.18 1.81
C LYS A 121 2.52 -5.17 2.69
N MET A 122 3.62 -4.63 2.19
CA MET A 122 4.32 -3.50 2.79
C MET A 122 3.75 -2.20 2.24
N SER A 123 3.59 -1.21 3.11
CA SER A 123 3.33 0.17 2.72
C SER A 123 4.22 1.10 3.54
N CYS A 124 4.83 2.09 2.90
CA CYS A 124 5.46 3.22 3.56
C CYS A 124 4.92 4.54 3.02
N GLN A 125 4.90 5.56 3.86
CA GLN A 125 4.33 6.86 3.53
C GLN A 125 5.28 8.00 3.91
N LEU A 126 5.34 8.99 3.03
CA LEU A 126 6.06 10.24 3.24
C LEU A 126 5.08 11.41 3.12
N GLU A 127 5.17 12.39 4.02
CA GLU A 127 4.51 13.68 3.89
C GLU A 127 5.57 14.77 3.76
N ARG A 128 5.57 15.51 2.64
CA ARG A 128 6.61 16.51 2.34
C ARG A 128 8.03 15.94 2.54
N ASN A 129 8.26 14.73 2.03
CA ASN A 129 9.50 13.95 2.17
C ASN A 129 9.87 13.49 3.59
N ASN A 130 9.03 13.74 4.59
CA ASN A 130 9.20 13.25 5.96
C ASN A 130 8.48 11.92 6.13
N TYR A 131 9.15 10.96 6.77
CA TYR A 131 8.57 9.67 7.07
C TYR A 131 7.43 9.80 8.08
N ILE A 132 6.24 9.31 7.73
CA ILE A 132 5.06 9.34 8.61
C ILE A 132 4.60 7.96 9.07
N GLY A 133 5.05 6.87 8.41
CA GLY A 133 4.74 5.53 8.88
C GLY A 133 4.91 4.44 7.84
N SER A 134 4.97 3.21 8.35
CA SER A 134 5.00 1.99 7.55
C SER A 134 4.26 0.85 8.23
N PHE A 135 3.63 0.02 7.41
CA PHE A 135 2.86 -1.14 7.85
C PHE A 135 3.18 -2.35 6.99
N TRP A 136 3.14 -3.52 7.63
CA TRP A 136 3.04 -4.80 6.94
C TRP A 136 1.72 -5.47 7.26
N ASN A 137 1.01 -5.93 6.23
CA ASN A 137 -0.19 -6.76 6.38
C ASN A 137 0.10 -8.15 5.84
N PHE A 138 -0.13 -9.17 6.64
CA PHE A 138 0.11 -10.56 6.29
C PHE A 138 -1.21 -11.33 6.21
N SER A 139 -1.44 -11.99 5.07
CA SER A 139 -2.53 -12.95 4.89
C SER A 139 -1.96 -14.33 4.63
N ILE A 140 -2.44 -15.33 5.38
CA ILE A 140 -1.94 -16.71 5.32
C ILE A 140 -3.10 -17.58 4.85
N ALA A 141 -2.86 -18.40 3.82
CA ALA A 141 -3.89 -19.18 3.14
C ALA A 141 -5.10 -18.32 2.72
N GLY A 142 -4.83 -17.10 2.24
CA GLY A 142 -5.86 -16.14 1.81
C GLY A 142 -6.68 -15.50 2.93
N GLN A 143 -6.29 -15.66 4.21
CA GLN A 143 -6.98 -15.07 5.35
C GLN A 143 -6.10 -13.99 6.00
N PRO A 144 -6.59 -12.75 6.17
CA PRO A 144 -5.90 -11.72 6.96
C PRO A 144 -5.52 -12.26 8.34
N SER A 145 -4.24 -12.20 8.67
CA SER A 145 -3.69 -12.92 9.83
C SER A 145 -3.01 -12.00 10.81
N LEU A 146 -2.05 -11.19 10.36
CA LEU A 146 -1.23 -10.32 11.20
C LEU A 146 -1.06 -8.94 10.55
N CYS A 147 -0.92 -7.90 11.36
CA CYS A 147 -0.45 -6.59 10.95
C CYS A 147 0.75 -6.19 11.82
N LEU A 148 1.74 -5.52 11.23
CA LEU A 148 2.87 -4.95 11.95
C LEU A 148 2.91 -3.45 11.67
N ASN A 149 2.81 -2.64 12.73
CA ASN A 149 3.17 -1.24 12.70
C ASN A 149 4.68 -1.12 12.94
N VAL A 150 5.42 -0.78 11.89
CA VAL A 150 6.90 -0.78 11.94
C VAL A 150 7.44 0.38 12.78
N MET A 151 6.70 1.48 12.90
CA MET A 151 7.14 2.64 13.69
C MET A 151 7.36 2.28 15.16
N HIS A 152 6.46 1.45 15.70
CA HIS A 152 6.49 1.03 17.11
C HIS A 152 6.91 -0.44 17.28
N MET A 153 7.22 -1.13 16.18
CA MET A 153 7.42 -2.59 16.14
C MET A 153 6.27 -3.35 16.82
N GLU A 154 5.04 -2.88 16.61
CA GLU A 154 3.85 -3.42 17.26
C GLU A 154 3.13 -4.39 16.34
N TRP A 155 3.04 -5.65 16.77
CA TRP A 155 2.33 -6.70 16.07
C TRP A 155 0.88 -6.82 16.56
N THR A 156 -0.07 -6.74 15.63
CA THR A 156 -1.50 -6.95 15.89
C THR A 156 -1.95 -8.28 15.29
N VAL A 157 -2.65 -9.09 16.10
CA VAL A 157 -3.29 -10.33 15.63
C VAL A 157 -4.67 -9.99 15.06
N ILE A 158 -4.86 -10.25 13.76
CA ILE A 158 -6.16 -10.11 13.09
C ILE A 158 -6.96 -11.41 13.23
N ASN A 159 -6.30 -12.55 12.96
CA ASN A 159 -6.90 -13.87 13.12
C ASN A 159 -6.34 -14.55 14.38
N PRO A 160 -7.18 -14.91 15.38
CA PRO A 160 -6.73 -15.55 16.61
C PRO A 160 -5.88 -16.81 16.40
N ARG A 161 -6.08 -17.53 15.30
CA ARG A 161 -5.30 -18.73 14.95
C ARG A 161 -3.85 -18.40 14.56
N ALA A 162 -3.53 -17.15 14.24
CA ALA A 162 -2.18 -16.69 13.93
C ALA A 162 -1.38 -16.25 15.17
N ARG A 163 -1.93 -16.39 16.39
CA ARG A 163 -1.24 -15.98 17.64
C ARG A 163 0.13 -16.64 17.81
N GLY A 164 0.21 -17.96 17.60
CA GLY A 164 1.50 -18.67 17.67
C GLY A 164 2.49 -18.24 16.59
N ILE A 165 1.99 -17.81 15.42
CA ILE A 165 2.82 -17.27 14.34
C ILE A 165 3.37 -15.90 14.74
N LYS A 166 2.54 -15.02 15.31
CA LYS A 166 2.98 -13.74 15.88
C LYS A 166 4.09 -13.95 16.89
N GLU A 167 3.88 -14.81 17.88
CA GLU A 167 4.86 -15.06 18.95
C GLU A 167 6.20 -15.55 18.37
N LYS A 168 6.16 -16.41 17.35
CA LYS A 168 7.38 -16.87 16.67
C LYS A 168 8.07 -15.73 15.90
N TRP A 169 7.33 -14.99 15.07
CA TRP A 169 7.89 -13.95 14.20
C TRP A 169 8.36 -12.71 14.95
N GLU A 170 7.68 -12.33 16.03
CA GLU A 170 8.07 -11.21 16.89
C GLU A 170 9.38 -11.48 17.65
N ASN A 171 9.68 -12.75 17.95
CA ASN A 171 10.93 -13.16 18.56
C ASN A 171 12.04 -13.47 17.53
N GLU A 172 11.72 -13.48 16.23
CA GLU A 172 12.69 -13.68 15.16
C GLU A 172 13.40 -12.36 14.84
N LYS A 173 14.63 -12.23 15.33
CA LYS A 173 15.39 -10.99 15.25
C LYS A 173 15.74 -10.64 13.81
N GLU A 174 16.12 -11.63 13.00
CA GLU A 174 16.55 -11.39 11.61
C GLU A 174 15.38 -10.84 10.78
N LEU A 175 14.21 -11.49 10.87
CA LEU A 175 12.99 -11.03 10.20
C LEU A 175 12.60 -9.62 10.65
N THR A 176 12.62 -9.37 11.95
CA THR A 176 12.28 -8.06 12.54
C THR A 176 13.19 -6.95 12.01
N GLU A 177 14.50 -7.18 11.99
CA GLU A 177 15.49 -6.25 11.46
C GLU A 177 15.31 -6.04 9.95
N ARG A 178 15.01 -7.12 9.21
CA ARG A 178 14.78 -7.05 7.77
C ARG A 178 13.56 -6.20 7.42
N LEU A 179 12.42 -6.49 8.04
CA LEU A 179 11.16 -5.76 7.81
C LEU A 179 11.36 -4.28 8.16
N LYS A 180 12.05 -3.98 9.25
CA LYS A 180 12.36 -2.60 9.66
C LYS A 180 13.24 -1.88 8.64
N LYS A 181 14.33 -2.51 8.18
CA LYS A 181 15.25 -1.93 7.19
C LYS A 181 14.53 -1.60 5.89
N VAL A 182 13.75 -2.55 5.36
CA VAL A 182 13.01 -2.36 4.11
C VAL A 182 11.99 -1.24 4.25
N SER A 183 11.28 -1.17 5.39
CA SER A 183 10.16 -0.25 5.55
C SER A 183 10.56 1.20 5.88
N MET A 184 11.61 1.38 6.69
CA MET A 184 12.02 2.71 7.17
C MET A 184 13.22 3.26 6.40
N GLY A 185 14.12 2.38 5.95
CA GLY A 185 15.31 2.76 5.19
C GLY A 185 15.04 2.72 3.68
N ASP A 186 14.95 1.51 3.14
CA ASP A 186 14.94 1.32 1.68
C ASP A 186 13.70 1.97 1.03
N CYS A 187 12.51 1.75 1.60
CA CYS A 187 11.25 2.29 1.07
C CYS A 187 11.22 3.82 1.04
N THR A 188 11.77 4.49 2.07
CA THR A 188 11.79 5.96 2.12
C THR A 188 12.76 6.54 1.10
N GLN A 189 13.91 5.88 0.87
CA GLN A 189 14.85 6.25 -0.18
C GLN A 189 14.20 6.11 -1.57
N TRP A 190 13.60 4.95 -1.85
CA TRP A 190 12.98 4.69 -3.15
C TRP A 190 11.82 5.63 -3.43
N LEU A 191 10.95 5.85 -2.45
CA LEU A 191 9.78 6.70 -2.64
C LEU A 191 10.17 8.16 -2.90
N ARG A 192 11.24 8.68 -2.30
CA ARG A 192 11.74 10.03 -2.63
C ARG A 192 12.17 10.14 -4.09
N GLU A 193 13.01 9.21 -4.55
CA GLU A 193 13.47 9.20 -5.94
C GLU A 193 12.31 9.01 -6.93
N PHE A 194 11.41 8.07 -6.66
CA PHE A 194 10.26 7.84 -7.53
C PHE A 194 9.29 9.04 -7.58
N SER A 195 9.19 9.81 -6.49
CA SER A 195 8.34 11.01 -6.44
C SER A 195 8.90 12.14 -7.30
N GLU A 196 10.23 12.26 -7.44
CA GLU A 196 10.86 13.25 -8.34
C GLU A 196 10.43 13.03 -9.80
N HIS A 197 10.26 11.78 -10.22
CA HIS A 197 9.80 11.41 -11.56
C HIS A 197 8.26 11.48 -11.74
N LEU A 198 7.50 11.70 -10.67
CA LEU A 198 6.05 11.93 -10.73
C LEU A 198 5.70 13.39 -10.97
N GLU A 199 6.47 14.31 -10.38
CA GLU A 199 6.30 15.78 -10.52
C GLU A 199 6.60 16.28 -11.95
N GLU A 200 7.34 15.51 -12.76
CA GLU A 200 7.57 15.81 -14.17
C GLU A 200 6.36 15.49 -15.07
N MET A 201 5.30 14.86 -14.52
CA MET A 201 4.01 14.82 -15.20
C MET A 201 3.31 16.17 -15.03
N PRO A 202 2.83 16.84 -16.11
CA PRO A 202 1.88 17.92 -15.94
C PRO A 202 0.69 17.33 -15.20
N GLY A 203 0.51 17.75 -13.94
CA GLY A 203 -0.60 17.33 -13.13
C GLY A 203 -1.86 17.48 -13.95
N ARG A 204 -2.65 16.40 -14.08
CA ARG A 204 -4.05 16.59 -14.39
C ARG A 204 -4.61 17.35 -13.19
N GLU A 205 -4.59 18.68 -13.26
CA GLU A 205 -5.55 19.50 -12.56
C GLU A 205 -6.91 18.95 -12.97
N LEU A 206 -7.46 18.06 -12.13
CA LEU A 206 -8.87 17.71 -12.21
C LEU A 206 -9.59 19.00 -11.88
N SER A 207 -10.06 19.67 -12.92
CA SER A 207 -10.83 20.89 -12.75
C SER A 207 -12.08 20.54 -11.96
N CYS A 208 -12.64 21.50 -11.22
CA CYS A 208 -13.93 21.30 -10.56
C CYS A 208 -15.04 20.83 -11.54
N HIS A 209 -14.85 21.09 -12.84
CA HIS A 209 -15.72 20.63 -13.91
C HIS A 209 -15.66 19.09 -14.11
N ASP A 210 -14.48 18.48 -14.02
CA ASP A 210 -14.29 17.04 -14.20
C ASP A 210 -14.90 16.23 -13.04
N ILE A 211 -14.82 16.77 -11.82
CA ILE A 211 -15.45 16.19 -10.61
C ILE A 211 -16.99 16.31 -10.68
N ALA A 212 -17.49 17.44 -11.20
CA ALA A 212 -18.92 17.67 -11.38
C ALA A 212 -19.54 16.67 -12.37
N GLN A 213 -18.83 16.37 -13.45
CA GLN A 213 -19.28 15.43 -14.49
C GLN A 213 -19.30 13.98 -14.01
N GLN A 214 -18.40 13.61 -13.08
CA GLN A 214 -18.31 12.26 -12.53
C GLN A 214 -19.36 11.96 -11.44
N SER A 215 -19.79 12.96 -10.65
CA SER A 215 -20.68 12.71 -9.51
C SER A 215 -22.18 12.82 -9.81
N GLY A 216 -22.56 13.36 -10.97
CA GLY A 216 -23.96 13.48 -11.38
C GLY A 216 -24.85 14.30 -10.42
N LYS A 217 -24.26 15.08 -9.50
CA LYS A 217 -24.97 15.89 -8.50
C LYS A 217 -24.49 17.34 -8.52
N ASP A 218 -25.44 18.26 -8.30
CA ASP A 218 -25.26 19.70 -8.37
C ASP A 218 -24.26 20.20 -7.30
N VAL A 219 -23.08 20.61 -7.78
CA VAL A 219 -21.90 21.04 -7.00
C VAL A 219 -22.22 22.20 -6.04
N ARG A 220 -23.31 22.93 -6.29
CA ARG A 220 -23.76 24.05 -5.44
C ARG A 220 -24.12 23.64 -4.01
N VAL A 221 -24.56 22.41 -3.79
CA VAL A 221 -25.00 21.94 -2.46
C VAL A 221 -23.80 21.56 -1.59
N LEU A 222 -22.75 20.99 -2.18
CA LEU A 222 -21.53 20.57 -1.47
C LEU A 222 -20.74 21.78 -0.93
N PHE A 223 -20.70 22.89 -1.68
CA PHE A 223 -19.98 24.09 -1.25
C PHE A 223 -20.66 24.85 -0.10
N LYS A 224 -22.01 24.89 -0.04
CA LYS A 224 -22.71 25.55 1.08
C LYS A 224 -22.51 24.84 2.42
N GLY A 225 -22.33 23.51 2.42
CA GLY A 225 -22.07 22.73 3.63
C GLY A 225 -20.65 22.91 4.18
N LEU A 226 -19.64 23.05 3.30
CA LEU A 226 -18.25 23.23 3.71
C LEU A 226 -17.93 24.66 4.20
N ILE A 227 -18.50 25.68 3.55
CA ILE A 227 -18.19 27.09 3.88
C ILE A 227 -18.69 27.48 5.28
N LEU A 228 -19.79 26.90 5.76
CA LEU A 228 -20.32 27.18 7.10
C LEU A 228 -19.54 26.53 8.25
N ARG A 229 -18.72 25.49 7.99
CA ARG A 229 -17.90 24.82 9.03
C ARG A 229 -16.45 25.30 9.09
N ALA A 230 -15.93 25.91 8.03
CA ALA A 230 -14.52 26.33 7.96
C ALA A 230 -14.26 27.82 8.25
N GLY A 231 -15.30 28.65 8.43
CA GLY A 231 -15.12 30.06 8.82
C GLY A 231 -14.34 30.91 7.81
N VAL A 232 -14.32 30.53 6.53
CA VAL A 232 -13.62 31.27 5.47
C VAL A 232 -14.60 32.22 4.79
N VAL A 233 -14.35 33.53 4.90
CA VAL A 233 -15.05 34.56 4.10
C VAL A 233 -14.47 34.52 2.68
N ALA A 234 -15.14 33.84 1.77
CA ALA A 234 -14.86 33.95 0.34
C ALA A 234 -15.58 35.19 -0.21
N GLN A 235 -14.82 36.20 -0.60
CA GLN A 235 -15.31 37.40 -1.28
C GLN A 235 -15.51 37.07 -2.76
N TRP A 236 -16.75 37.19 -3.25
CA TRP A 236 -17.08 36.93 -4.65
C TRP A 236 -16.89 38.21 -5.47
N SER A 237 -16.10 38.13 -6.54
CA SER A 237 -16.11 39.10 -7.64
C SER A 237 -16.96 38.52 -8.77
N SER A 238 -18.13 39.11 -9.02
CA SER A 238 -18.90 38.82 -10.23
C SER A 238 -18.32 39.60 -11.41
N ALA A 239 -17.32 39.04 -12.08
CA ALA A 239 -17.01 39.45 -13.45
C ALA A 239 -17.94 38.65 -14.39
N GLY A 240 -18.84 39.38 -15.04
CA GLY A 240 -20.03 38.86 -15.70
C GLY A 240 -19.81 38.06 -16.99
N LEU A 241 -20.84 37.26 -17.31
CA LEU A 241 -21.10 36.70 -18.62
C LEU A 241 -22.51 37.16 -19.03
N ALA A 242 -22.55 38.02 -20.05
CA ALA A 242 -23.66 38.49 -20.89
C ALA A 242 -24.91 39.04 -20.19
#